data_AF-A0AAU9XUV0-F1
#
_entry.id   AF-A0AAU9XUV0-F1
#
_cell.length_a   1.000
_cell.length_b   1.000
_cell.length_c   1.000
_cell.angle_alpha   90.00
_cell.angle_beta   90.00
_cell.angle_gamma   90.00
#
_symmetry.space_group_name_H-M   'P 1'
#
loop_
_entity.id
_entity.type
_entity.pdbx_description
1 polymer ?
#
loop_
_entity_poly.entity_id
_entity_poly.type
_entity_poly.pdbx_seq_one_letter_code
_entity_poly.pdbx_strand_id
1 'polypeptide(L)'
;MNRIRCTKFLLLVIFVSLFAYLMLKDESVCITVNSVHNAMTAREIATLLQGGEKTEKPWIKGKGGKVSSRVKDNKEVKAVEGKQQSLLENLIKARKTEEELKKNIIRLTTELRSVHKFRGGSELNRLKRADELNLPTVFVITPTFKRFVQKAELTRVYQALKPVKNLHWIVVEDAINKTDLVANFLRTSGLKHTHLNVRTPDILRRHRNEMRRMKPRGVVQRNLGVQWLRENIDPHRTSGVIYFADDDNTYDSKIFDEMRWIRGVGVWPVAFTGAARWAGPLCKNGKVVGFHAKWGRFRPFPIDMAAFAVNLRKLLIDFPNAKFVAVEKPGMLESSLLSQITKVEQLEPVTPNCSKVYVWHTRTETPRDSILGEKQLIKKGMPSDKSIET
;
A
#
# COMPACT_ATOMS: atom_id res chain seq x y z
N MET A 1 -21.92 52.38 -27.35
CA MET A 1 -22.16 51.50 -26.18
C MET A 1 -21.86 50.00 -26.39
N ASN A 2 -20.96 49.59 -27.32
CA ASN A 2 -20.71 48.16 -27.60
C ASN A 2 -19.27 47.64 -27.41
N ARG A 3 -18.31 48.45 -26.91
CA ARG A 3 -16.92 47.98 -26.66
C ARG A 3 -16.63 47.45 -25.24
N ILE A 4 -17.52 47.67 -24.27
CA ILE A 4 -17.31 47.26 -22.87
C ILE A 4 -17.94 45.88 -22.55
N ARG A 5 -18.93 45.43 -23.34
CA ARG A 5 -19.54 44.08 -23.18
C ARG A 5 -18.67 42.95 -23.76
N CYS A 6 -17.90 43.22 -24.82
CA CYS A 6 -17.05 42.20 -25.46
C CYS A 6 -15.81 41.84 -24.61
N THR A 7 -15.23 42.81 -23.88
CA THR A 7 -14.07 42.56 -23.02
C THR A 7 -14.42 41.78 -21.75
N LYS A 8 -15.60 42.01 -21.16
CA LYS A 8 -16.09 41.22 -20.02
C LYS A 8 -16.46 39.78 -20.41
N PHE A 9 -17.01 39.57 -21.61
CA PHE A 9 -17.34 38.23 -22.10
C PHE A 9 -16.06 37.43 -22.44
N LEU A 10 -15.07 38.07 -23.05
CA LEU A 10 -13.78 37.44 -23.35
C LEU A 10 -13.00 37.08 -22.07
N LEU A 11 -13.02 37.97 -21.05
CA LEU A 11 -12.44 37.67 -19.73
C LEU A 11 -13.18 36.54 -19.01
N LEU A 12 -14.51 36.47 -19.10
CA LEU A 12 -15.29 35.36 -18.53
C LEU A 12 -14.98 34.03 -19.23
N VAL A 13 -14.86 34.01 -20.56
CA VAL A 13 -14.50 32.81 -21.32
C VAL A 13 -13.07 32.36 -20.98
N ILE A 14 -12.12 33.29 -20.86
CA ILE A 14 -10.75 32.99 -20.43
C ILE A 14 -10.75 32.46 -18.99
N PHE A 15 -11.50 33.06 -18.07
CA PHE A 15 -11.54 32.63 -16.68
C PHE A 15 -12.23 31.27 -16.51
N VAL A 16 -13.33 31.01 -17.23
CA VAL A 16 -14.01 29.70 -17.25
C VAL A 16 -13.13 28.64 -17.92
N SER A 17 -12.37 29.00 -18.96
CA SER A 17 -11.43 28.07 -19.61
C SER A 17 -10.21 27.79 -18.75
N LEU A 18 -9.70 28.79 -18.01
CA LEU A 18 -8.58 28.64 -17.08
C LEU A 18 -9.03 27.88 -15.82
N PHE A 19 -10.24 28.11 -15.33
CA PHE A 19 -10.82 27.39 -14.21
C PHE A 19 -11.18 25.96 -14.60
N ALA A 20 -11.70 25.71 -15.80
CA ALA A 20 -11.88 24.37 -16.35
C ALA A 20 -10.52 23.67 -16.55
N TYR A 21 -9.50 24.38 -17.04
CA TYR A 21 -8.14 23.85 -17.18
C TYR A 21 -7.51 23.51 -15.82
N LEU A 22 -7.70 24.34 -14.79
CA LEU A 22 -7.21 24.09 -13.43
C LEU A 22 -8.00 22.98 -12.73
N MET A 23 -9.31 22.89 -12.93
CA MET A 23 -10.16 21.79 -12.45
C MET A 23 -9.87 20.47 -13.19
N LEU A 24 -9.43 20.52 -14.44
CA LEU A 24 -8.95 19.36 -15.21
C LEU A 24 -7.50 18.99 -14.86
N LYS A 25 -6.74 19.89 -14.22
CA LYS A 25 -5.35 19.62 -13.78
C LYS A 25 -5.28 18.87 -12.44
N ASP A 26 -6.39 18.77 -11.71
CA ASP A 26 -6.47 18.01 -10.46
C ASP A 26 -6.76 16.50 -10.67
N GLU A 27 -6.91 16.03 -11.92
CA GLU A 27 -6.91 14.61 -12.25
C GLU A 27 -5.88 14.31 -13.35
N SER A 28 -4.66 13.96 -12.92
CA SER A 28 -3.53 13.68 -13.81
C SER A 28 -3.68 12.37 -14.62
N VAL A 29 -4.34 12.45 -15.78
CA VAL A 29 -4.20 11.45 -16.85
C VAL A 29 -3.11 11.93 -17.82
N CYS A 30 -1.96 11.25 -17.84
CA CYS A 30 -0.96 11.40 -18.91
C CYS A 30 -0.89 10.07 -19.67
N ILE A 31 -1.12 10.13 -20.98
CA ILE A 31 -0.72 9.09 -21.94
C ILE A 31 0.70 9.48 -22.41
N THR A 32 1.64 8.55 -22.28
CA THR A 32 3.03 8.67 -22.72
C THR A 32 3.16 8.40 -24.22
N VAL A 33 3.96 9.19 -24.92
CA VAL A 33 4.60 8.79 -26.18
C VAL A 33 6.07 9.20 -26.13
N ASN A 34 6.96 8.21 -26.27
CA ASN A 34 8.39 8.43 -26.46
C ASN A 34 8.63 9.13 -27.81
N SER A 35 9.29 10.28 -27.81
CA SER A 35 10.34 10.55 -28.80
C SER A 35 11.30 11.62 -28.29
N VAL A 36 12.58 11.35 -28.47
CA VAL A 36 13.73 12.26 -28.33
C VAL A 36 13.40 13.66 -28.85
N HIS A 37 13.53 14.69 -28.01
CA HIS A 37 14.09 16.02 -28.31
C HIS A 37 14.07 16.90 -27.05
N ASN A 38 15.12 17.71 -26.90
CA ASN A 38 15.34 18.63 -25.77
C ASN A 38 14.19 19.64 -25.60
N ALA A 39 13.87 19.98 -24.36
CA ALA A 39 12.83 20.95 -24.03
C ALA A 39 13.20 22.36 -24.53
N MET A 40 12.39 22.90 -25.44
CA MET A 40 12.48 24.30 -25.87
C MET A 40 11.85 25.22 -24.82
N THR A 41 12.48 26.37 -24.60
CA THR A 41 12.04 27.37 -23.61
C THR A 41 10.93 28.26 -24.17
N ALA A 42 10.11 28.84 -23.29
CA ALA A 42 8.99 29.73 -23.65
C ALA A 42 9.41 30.94 -24.53
N ARG A 43 10.70 31.27 -24.55
CA ARG A 43 11.28 32.31 -25.42
C ARG A 43 11.37 31.90 -26.89
N GLU A 44 11.59 30.62 -27.18
CA GLU A 44 11.73 30.08 -28.54
C GLU A 44 10.36 29.87 -29.22
N ILE A 45 9.32 29.61 -28.42
CA ILE A 45 7.92 29.56 -28.89
C ILE A 45 7.44 30.96 -29.30
N ALA A 46 7.89 32.01 -28.59
CA ALA A 46 7.51 33.39 -28.90
C ALA A 46 8.13 33.90 -30.21
N THR A 47 9.29 33.39 -30.61
CA THR A 47 9.97 33.79 -31.86
C THR A 47 9.33 33.13 -33.10
N LEU A 48 8.81 31.91 -32.96
CA LEU A 48 8.10 31.19 -34.03
C LEU A 48 6.72 31.78 -34.38
N LEU A 49 6.10 32.52 -33.46
CA LEU A 49 4.77 33.11 -33.64
C LEU A 49 4.80 34.53 -34.23
N GLN A 50 5.97 35.15 -34.39
CA GLN A 50 6.11 36.53 -34.88
C GLN A 50 6.68 36.66 -36.31
N GLY A 51 7.00 35.55 -36.99
CA GLY A 51 7.60 35.57 -38.33
C GLY A 51 6.60 35.32 -39.45
N GLY A 52 5.77 36.31 -39.79
CA GLY A 52 4.84 36.21 -40.91
C GLY A 52 4.58 37.53 -41.60
N GLU A 53 5.56 38.06 -42.36
CA GLU A 53 5.28 38.96 -43.48
C GLU A 53 6.44 39.05 -44.48
N LYS A 54 6.07 39.29 -45.74
CA LYS A 54 6.81 39.10 -47.01
C LYS A 54 7.97 40.08 -47.24
N THR A 55 8.98 39.67 -48.03
CA THR A 55 9.59 40.46 -49.13
C THR A 55 10.56 39.61 -49.97
N GLU A 56 10.71 40.00 -51.23
CA GLU A 56 11.25 39.26 -52.39
C GLU A 56 12.76 39.50 -52.71
N LYS A 57 13.37 38.50 -53.39
CA LYS A 57 14.56 38.49 -54.32
C LYS A 57 16.02 38.52 -53.75
N PRO A 58 17.06 38.08 -54.51
CA PRO A 58 17.14 37.07 -55.60
C PRO A 58 18.34 36.06 -55.54
N TRP A 59 18.16 34.90 -56.19
CA TRP A 59 19.12 33.96 -56.83
C TRP A 59 20.63 33.94 -56.49
N ILE A 60 21.17 32.78 -56.05
CA ILE A 60 22.42 32.15 -56.55
C ILE A 60 22.32 30.60 -56.53
N LYS A 61 22.82 29.97 -57.61
CA LYS A 61 22.85 28.53 -57.97
C LYS A 61 23.63 27.62 -57.01
N GLY A 62 23.22 26.35 -56.88
CA GLY A 62 24.11 25.28 -56.42
C GLY A 62 23.52 23.88 -56.13
N LYS A 63 23.35 23.07 -57.18
CA LYS A 63 23.45 21.59 -57.26
C LYS A 63 22.69 20.69 -56.25
N GLY A 64 21.60 20.10 -56.75
CA GLY A 64 21.44 18.65 -56.90
C GLY A 64 21.62 17.72 -55.69
N GLY A 65 20.50 17.39 -55.03
CA GLY A 65 20.36 16.19 -54.20
C GLY A 65 18.89 15.80 -54.11
N LYS A 66 18.48 14.71 -54.77
CA LYS A 66 17.14 14.12 -54.67
C LYS A 66 16.92 13.65 -53.22
N VAL A 67 16.09 14.36 -52.46
CA VAL A 67 15.43 13.80 -51.28
C VAL A 67 13.98 13.53 -51.67
N SER A 68 13.64 12.24 -51.73
CA SER A 68 12.29 11.73 -51.86
C SER A 68 11.41 12.32 -50.76
N SER A 69 10.48 13.19 -51.13
CA SER A 69 9.40 13.61 -50.25
C SER A 69 8.43 12.42 -50.08
N ARG A 70 8.62 11.63 -49.02
CA ARG A 70 7.54 10.81 -48.49
C ARG A 70 6.49 11.76 -47.91
N VAL A 71 5.55 12.15 -48.75
CA VAL A 71 4.23 12.61 -48.31
C VAL A 71 3.67 11.48 -47.45
N LYS A 72 3.70 11.61 -46.12
CA LYS A 72 2.94 10.71 -45.26
C LYS A 72 1.48 10.91 -45.65
N ASP A 73 0.88 9.87 -46.21
CA ASP A 73 -0.44 9.89 -46.79
C ASP A 73 -1.44 10.54 -45.82
N ASN A 74 -2.12 11.57 -46.31
CA ASN A 74 -3.16 12.33 -45.62
C ASN A 74 -4.33 11.41 -45.13
N LYS A 75 -4.35 10.14 -45.56
CA LYS A 75 -5.24 9.07 -45.08
C LYS A 75 -4.82 8.52 -43.71
N GLU A 76 -3.54 8.36 -43.43
CA GLU A 76 -3.08 7.80 -42.14
C GLU A 76 -3.32 8.78 -41.00
N VAL A 77 -3.04 10.08 -41.23
CA VAL A 77 -3.31 11.14 -40.24
C VAL A 77 -4.80 11.25 -39.94
N LYS A 78 -5.66 11.27 -40.98
CA LYS A 78 -7.12 11.26 -40.80
C LYS A 78 -7.64 9.99 -40.12
N ALA A 79 -7.03 8.83 -40.35
CA ALA A 79 -7.38 7.58 -39.68
C ALA A 79 -7.01 7.58 -38.20
N VAL A 80 -5.88 8.20 -37.84
CA VAL A 80 -5.45 8.39 -36.44
C VAL A 80 -6.36 9.40 -35.73
N GLU A 81 -6.69 10.52 -36.38
CA GLU A 81 -7.64 11.53 -35.86
C GLU A 81 -9.04 10.94 -35.67
N GLY A 82 -9.52 10.13 -36.61
CA GLY A 82 -10.80 9.42 -36.49
C GLY A 82 -10.82 8.42 -35.33
N LYS A 83 -9.72 7.69 -35.11
CA LYS A 83 -9.57 6.82 -33.93
C LYS A 83 -9.53 7.60 -32.62
N GLN A 84 -8.88 8.76 -32.60
CA GLN A 84 -8.83 9.63 -31.43
C GLN A 84 -10.21 10.18 -31.06
N GLN A 85 -10.99 10.61 -32.06
CA GLN A 85 -12.37 11.09 -31.88
C GLN A 85 -13.27 9.99 -31.33
N SER A 86 -13.19 8.79 -31.91
CA SER A 86 -13.91 7.59 -31.45
C SER A 86 -13.56 7.22 -30.00
N LEU A 87 -12.28 7.29 -29.63
CA LEU A 87 -11.83 6.99 -28.27
C LEU A 87 -12.38 8.02 -27.27
N LEU A 88 -12.39 9.29 -27.64
CA LEU A 88 -12.92 10.38 -26.82
C LEU A 88 -14.44 10.23 -26.60
N GLU A 89 -15.19 9.88 -27.64
CA GLU A 89 -16.62 9.60 -27.53
C GLU A 89 -16.90 8.40 -26.61
N ASN A 90 -16.10 7.34 -26.73
CA ASN A 90 -16.19 6.18 -25.85
C ASN A 90 -15.88 6.53 -24.38
N LEU A 91 -14.88 7.38 -24.13
CA LEU A 91 -14.55 7.88 -22.80
C LEU A 91 -15.66 8.74 -22.20
N ILE A 92 -16.27 9.63 -23.00
CA ILE A 92 -17.40 10.45 -22.57
C ILE A 92 -18.60 9.55 -22.24
N LYS A 93 -18.86 8.52 -23.06
CA LYS A 93 -19.94 7.56 -22.82
C LYS A 93 -19.69 6.77 -21.53
N ALA A 94 -18.48 6.26 -21.32
CA ALA A 94 -18.09 5.55 -20.11
C ALA A 94 -18.23 6.43 -18.84
N ARG A 95 -17.83 7.71 -18.92
CA ARG A 95 -17.99 8.67 -17.82
C ARG A 95 -19.46 8.95 -17.50
N LYS A 96 -20.31 9.10 -18.52
CA LYS A 96 -21.77 9.22 -18.33
C LYS A 96 -22.34 7.98 -17.63
N THR A 97 -21.92 6.78 -18.05
CA THR A 97 -22.31 5.52 -17.40
C THR A 97 -21.84 5.46 -15.94
N GLU A 98 -20.63 5.92 -15.63
CA GLU A 98 -20.12 6.00 -14.26
C GLU A 98 -20.92 6.98 -13.38
N GLU A 99 -21.26 8.15 -13.90
CA GLU A 99 -22.11 9.13 -13.19
C GLU A 99 -23.52 8.58 -12.95
N GLU A 100 -24.07 7.84 -13.91
CA GLU A 100 -25.36 7.17 -13.80
C GLU A 100 -25.32 6.03 -12.77
N LEU A 101 -24.24 5.24 -12.75
CA LEU A 101 -23.96 4.25 -11.71
C LEU A 101 -23.85 4.89 -10.32
N LYS A 102 -23.16 6.02 -10.19
CA LYS A 102 -23.05 6.75 -8.91
C LYS A 102 -24.42 7.25 -8.43
N LYS A 103 -25.23 7.81 -9.34
CA LYS A 103 -26.62 8.20 -9.03
C LYS A 103 -27.47 7.00 -8.62
N ASN A 104 -27.32 5.86 -9.29
CA ASN A 104 -28.01 4.63 -8.94
C ASN A 104 -27.56 4.09 -7.58
N ILE A 105 -26.26 4.14 -7.25
CA ILE A 105 -25.76 3.75 -5.93
C ILE A 105 -26.35 4.66 -4.84
N ILE A 106 -26.39 5.98 -5.05
CA ILE A 106 -26.97 6.93 -4.08
C ILE A 106 -28.48 6.69 -3.92
N ARG A 107 -29.19 6.48 -5.03
CA ARG A 107 -30.62 6.17 -5.04
C ARG A 107 -30.90 4.86 -4.32
N LEU A 108 -30.20 3.78 -4.67
CA LEU A 108 -30.31 2.48 -4.01
C LEU A 108 -29.95 2.59 -2.53
N THR A 109 -28.92 3.36 -2.16
CA THR A 109 -28.57 3.59 -0.74
C THR A 109 -29.68 4.31 0.01
N THR A 110 -30.37 5.25 -0.65
CA THR A 110 -31.48 6.02 -0.07
C THR A 110 -32.75 5.18 0.03
N GLU A 111 -33.07 4.40 -1.00
CA GLU A 111 -34.15 3.41 -1.00
C GLU A 111 -33.90 2.30 0.02
N LEU A 112 -32.65 1.84 0.17
CA LEU A 112 -32.26 0.92 1.23
C LEU A 112 -32.57 1.55 2.58
N ARG A 113 -32.13 2.79 2.85
CA ARG A 113 -32.43 3.54 4.10
C ARG A 113 -33.92 3.74 4.36
N SER A 114 -34.76 3.96 3.35
CA SER A 114 -36.20 4.10 3.53
C SER A 114 -36.88 2.75 3.83
N VAL A 115 -36.44 1.67 3.17
CA VAL A 115 -36.84 0.28 3.50
C VAL A 115 -36.41 -0.09 4.92
N HIS A 116 -35.23 0.35 5.37
CA HIS A 116 -34.75 0.16 6.75
C HIS A 116 -35.61 0.86 7.82
N LYS A 117 -36.31 1.94 7.46
CA LYS A 117 -37.21 2.65 8.39
C LYS A 117 -38.56 1.92 8.54
N PHE A 118 -38.92 1.07 7.57
CA PHE A 118 -40.20 0.36 7.51
C PHE A 118 -40.14 -1.12 7.90
N ARG A 119 -39.00 -1.80 7.69
CA ARG A 119 -38.82 -3.22 8.07
C ARG A 119 -38.13 -3.33 9.43
N GLY A 120 -38.86 -3.84 10.43
CA GLY A 120 -38.39 -4.05 11.80
C GLY A 120 -37.05 -4.83 11.89
N GLY A 121 -36.32 -4.62 13.00
CA GLY A 121 -34.90 -4.96 13.17
C GLY A 121 -34.45 -6.43 12.97
N SER A 122 -35.35 -7.37 12.68
CA SER A 122 -35.01 -8.77 12.41
C SER A 122 -34.32 -8.96 11.04
N GLU A 123 -34.79 -8.29 10.00
CA GLU A 123 -34.21 -8.37 8.64
C GLU A 123 -32.85 -7.65 8.58
N LEU A 124 -32.71 -6.54 9.31
CA LEU A 124 -31.44 -5.80 9.45
C LEU A 124 -30.37 -6.63 10.18
N ASN A 125 -30.75 -7.35 11.23
CA ASN A 125 -29.84 -8.28 11.89
C ASN A 125 -29.48 -9.46 10.97
N ARG A 126 -30.39 -9.87 10.07
CA ARG A 126 -30.11 -10.93 9.09
C ARG A 126 -29.14 -10.47 7.99
N LEU A 127 -29.31 -9.26 7.47
CA LEU A 127 -28.41 -8.65 6.49
C LEU A 127 -27.04 -8.32 7.10
N LYS A 128 -26.99 -7.76 8.32
CA LYS A 128 -25.73 -7.56 9.06
C LYS A 128 -25.01 -8.88 9.31
N ARG A 129 -25.74 -9.95 9.67
CA ARG A 129 -25.16 -11.30 9.80
C ARG A 129 -24.67 -11.84 8.45
N ALA A 130 -25.36 -11.57 7.35
CA ALA A 130 -24.95 -11.99 6.01
C ALA A 130 -23.67 -11.26 5.53
N ASP A 131 -23.54 -9.96 5.82
CA ASP A 131 -22.29 -9.21 5.59
C ASP A 131 -21.15 -9.71 6.49
N GLU A 132 -21.44 -10.04 7.75
CA GLU A 132 -20.47 -10.65 8.66
C GLU A 132 -20.05 -12.07 8.24
N LEU A 133 -20.95 -12.84 7.62
CA LEU A 133 -20.68 -14.18 7.07
C LEU A 133 -19.76 -14.16 5.84
N ASN A 134 -19.76 -13.06 5.07
CA ASN A 134 -18.92 -12.91 3.87
C ASN A 134 -17.67 -12.04 4.10
N LEU A 135 -17.45 -11.54 5.31
CA LEU A 135 -16.31 -10.69 5.62
C LEU A 135 -15.01 -11.52 5.58
N PRO A 136 -14.00 -11.18 4.75
CA PRO A 136 -12.75 -11.93 4.72
C PRO A 136 -12.00 -11.91 6.05
N THR A 137 -11.46 -13.07 6.44
CA THR A 137 -10.68 -13.19 7.66
C THR A 137 -9.31 -12.51 7.49
N VAL A 138 -8.90 -11.71 8.48
CA VAL A 138 -7.53 -11.19 8.55
C VAL A 138 -6.70 -12.10 9.44
N PHE A 139 -5.74 -12.81 8.86
CA PHE A 139 -4.77 -13.62 9.59
C PHE A 139 -3.54 -12.76 9.88
N VAL A 140 -3.37 -12.39 11.14
CA VAL A 140 -2.23 -11.57 11.58
C VAL A 140 -1.16 -12.49 12.15
N ILE A 141 0.01 -12.54 11.52
CA ILE A 141 1.17 -13.30 12.03
C ILE A 141 2.11 -12.33 12.74
N THR A 142 2.29 -12.55 14.04
CA THR A 142 3.13 -11.71 14.91
C THR A 142 4.25 -12.53 15.54
N PRO A 143 5.51 -12.39 15.05
CA PRO A 143 6.65 -12.92 15.76
C PRO A 143 6.92 -12.12 17.04
N THR A 144 7.21 -12.81 18.14
CA THR A 144 7.56 -12.16 19.42
C THR A 144 8.71 -12.91 20.11
N PHE A 145 9.35 -12.30 21.10
CA PHE A 145 10.44 -12.92 21.87
C PHE A 145 10.55 -12.31 23.26
N LYS A 146 11.15 -13.04 24.21
CA LYS A 146 11.32 -12.56 25.58
C LYS A 146 12.27 -11.35 25.66
N ARG A 147 11.75 -10.21 26.15
CA ARG A 147 12.49 -9.02 26.59
C ARG A 147 11.64 -8.20 27.56
N PHE A 148 12.26 -7.22 28.24
CA PHE A 148 11.58 -6.35 29.23
C PHE A 148 10.24 -5.78 28.75
N VAL A 149 10.17 -5.32 27.50
CA VAL A 149 8.96 -4.66 26.99
C VAL A 149 7.94 -5.63 26.38
N GLN A 150 8.22 -6.94 26.30
CA GLN A 150 7.40 -7.90 25.52
C GLN A 150 5.90 -7.81 25.81
N LYS A 151 5.51 -7.83 27.08
CA LYS A 151 4.09 -7.79 27.48
C LYS A 151 3.43 -6.48 27.09
N ALA A 152 4.12 -5.35 27.26
CA ALA A 152 3.64 -4.03 26.82
C ALA A 152 3.46 -3.95 25.29
N GLU A 153 4.40 -4.53 24.54
CA GLU A 153 4.36 -4.58 23.07
C GLU A 153 3.18 -5.41 22.57
N LEU A 154 2.99 -6.61 23.13
CA LEU A 154 1.81 -7.42 22.83
C LEU A 154 0.51 -6.73 23.24
N THR A 155 0.51 -5.99 24.35
CA THR A 155 -0.67 -5.23 24.82
C THR A 155 -1.11 -4.18 23.81
N ARG A 156 -0.19 -3.37 23.27
CA ARG A 156 -0.57 -2.35 22.27
C ARG A 156 -1.04 -2.96 20.96
N VAL A 157 -0.43 -4.07 20.51
CA VAL A 157 -0.90 -4.79 19.32
C VAL A 157 -2.30 -5.34 19.55
N TYR A 158 -2.53 -6.03 20.67
CA TYR A 158 -3.85 -6.50 21.07
C TYR A 158 -4.90 -5.37 21.04
N GLN A 159 -4.59 -4.20 21.59
CA GLN A 159 -5.52 -3.07 21.60
C GLN A 159 -5.88 -2.57 20.19
N ALA A 160 -4.93 -2.60 19.25
CA ALA A 160 -5.19 -2.28 17.85
C ALA A 160 -6.03 -3.37 17.13
N LEU A 161 -5.86 -4.64 17.51
CA LEU A 161 -6.58 -5.78 16.93
C LEU A 161 -7.98 -5.98 17.53
N LYS A 162 -8.22 -5.58 18.78
CA LYS A 162 -9.49 -5.77 19.49
C LYS A 162 -10.75 -5.30 18.74
N PRO A 163 -10.78 -4.11 18.11
CA PRO A 163 -11.98 -3.67 17.39
C PRO A 163 -12.18 -4.36 16.03
N VAL A 164 -11.23 -5.18 15.59
CA VAL A 164 -11.17 -5.71 14.22
C VAL A 164 -12.04 -6.97 14.11
N LYS A 165 -13.09 -6.93 13.28
CA LYS A 165 -14.00 -8.06 13.07
C LYS A 165 -13.32 -9.20 12.31
N ASN A 166 -13.82 -10.44 12.48
CA ASN A 166 -13.31 -11.64 11.79
C ASN A 166 -11.78 -11.65 11.60
N LEU A 167 -11.05 -11.65 12.72
CA LEU A 167 -9.59 -11.64 12.76
C LEU A 167 -9.10 -12.90 13.48
N HIS A 168 -7.99 -13.45 13.01
CA HIS A 168 -7.29 -14.54 13.67
C HIS A 168 -5.84 -14.14 13.92
N TRP A 169 -5.46 -14.06 15.20
CA TRP A 169 -4.12 -13.65 15.59
C TRP A 169 -3.20 -14.85 15.83
N ILE A 170 -2.16 -14.99 15.03
CA ILE A 170 -1.17 -16.07 15.12
C ILE A 170 0.08 -15.49 15.75
N VAL A 171 0.30 -15.78 17.04
CA VAL A 171 1.47 -15.32 17.78
C VAL A 171 2.50 -16.43 17.84
N VAL A 172 3.71 -16.12 17.39
CA VAL A 172 4.80 -17.09 17.26
C VAL A 172 6.00 -16.65 18.09
N GLU A 173 6.25 -17.34 19.20
CA GLU A 173 7.38 -17.02 20.09
C GLU A 173 8.71 -17.54 19.54
N ASP A 174 9.75 -16.70 19.56
CA ASP A 174 11.16 -17.11 19.46
C ASP A 174 11.61 -17.71 20.80
N ALA A 175 11.13 -18.92 21.07
CA ALA A 175 11.40 -19.67 22.28
C ALA A 175 11.35 -21.18 22.00
N ILE A 176 12.04 -21.96 22.84
CA ILE A 176 12.03 -23.43 22.78
C ILE A 176 10.65 -23.96 23.17
N ASN A 177 10.03 -23.33 24.17
CA ASN A 177 8.69 -23.65 24.67
C ASN A 177 7.82 -22.40 24.66
N LYS A 178 6.50 -22.59 24.62
CA LYS A 178 5.51 -21.52 24.88
C LYS A 178 5.70 -21.00 26.30
N THR A 179 5.67 -19.69 26.48
CA THR A 179 5.81 -19.08 27.81
C THR A 179 4.45 -18.88 28.46
N ASP A 180 4.39 -19.01 29.79
CA ASP A 180 3.17 -18.76 30.56
C ASP A 180 2.66 -17.33 30.37
N LEU A 181 3.57 -16.35 30.24
CA LEU A 181 3.24 -14.95 29.98
C LEU A 181 2.40 -14.82 28.70
N VAL A 182 2.88 -15.35 27.58
CA VAL A 182 2.18 -15.21 26.29
C VAL A 182 0.92 -16.08 26.27
N ALA A 183 0.97 -17.30 26.83
CA ALA A 183 -0.18 -18.18 26.91
C ALA A 183 -1.33 -17.56 27.71
N ASN A 184 -1.04 -17.00 28.89
CA ASN A 184 -2.03 -16.33 29.74
C ASN A 184 -2.52 -15.02 29.13
N PHE A 185 -1.64 -14.25 28.51
CA PHE A 185 -2.00 -13.03 27.81
C PHE A 185 -3.01 -13.30 26.67
N LEU A 186 -2.73 -14.30 25.82
CA LEU A 186 -3.62 -14.64 24.71
C LEU A 186 -4.95 -15.21 25.19
N ARG A 187 -4.92 -16.07 26.21
CA ARG A 187 -6.13 -16.63 26.83
C ARG A 187 -7.07 -15.55 27.36
N THR A 188 -6.54 -14.49 27.95
CA THR A 188 -7.33 -13.38 28.51
C THR A 188 -7.70 -12.29 27.49
N SER A 189 -7.06 -12.28 26.31
CA SER A 189 -7.32 -11.27 25.27
C SER A 189 -8.73 -11.30 24.69
N GLY A 190 -9.39 -12.47 24.68
CA GLY A 190 -10.67 -12.68 24.01
C GLY A 190 -10.61 -12.68 22.47
N LEU A 191 -9.41 -12.51 21.88
CA LEU A 191 -9.21 -12.63 20.43
C LEU A 191 -9.16 -14.11 20.02
N LYS A 192 -9.69 -14.43 18.83
CA LYS A 192 -9.41 -15.72 18.18
C LYS A 192 -7.92 -15.78 17.84
N HIS A 193 -7.22 -16.77 18.36
CA HIS A 193 -5.77 -16.84 18.23
C HIS A 193 -5.24 -18.26 18.06
N THR A 194 -4.01 -18.34 17.55
CA THR A 194 -3.16 -19.53 17.61
C THR A 194 -1.84 -19.13 18.28
N HIS A 195 -1.43 -19.88 19.30
CA HIS A 195 -0.15 -19.70 19.97
C HIS A 195 0.84 -20.76 19.48
N LEU A 196 1.91 -20.32 18.82
CA LEU A 196 2.99 -21.17 18.31
C LEU A 196 4.33 -20.74 18.92
N ASN A 197 5.35 -21.58 18.78
CA ASN A 197 6.71 -21.27 19.18
C ASN A 197 7.71 -21.98 18.28
N VAL A 198 8.81 -21.30 17.95
CA VAL A 198 9.96 -21.89 17.29
C VAL A 198 11.20 -21.07 17.62
N ARG A 199 12.26 -21.74 18.08
CA ARG A 199 13.51 -21.07 18.39
C ARG A 199 14.24 -20.68 17.10
N THR A 200 14.70 -19.44 17.01
CA THR A 200 15.57 -19.01 15.91
C THR A 200 16.90 -19.79 15.97
N PRO A 201 17.32 -20.46 14.87
CA PRO A 201 18.62 -21.13 14.82
C PRO A 201 19.79 -20.18 15.07
N ASP A 202 20.85 -20.66 15.72
CA ASP A 202 21.99 -19.84 16.15
C ASP A 202 22.67 -19.08 14.99
N ILE A 203 22.75 -19.70 13.81
CA ILE A 203 23.29 -19.06 12.60
C ILE A 203 22.56 -17.75 12.23
N LEU A 204 21.26 -17.65 12.51
CA LEU A 204 20.43 -16.47 12.24
C LEU A 204 20.33 -15.53 13.44
N ARG A 205 20.85 -15.92 14.60
CA ARG A 205 20.83 -15.08 15.81
C ARG A 205 21.92 -14.03 15.73
N ARG A 206 21.54 -12.80 16.07
CA ARG A 206 22.45 -11.67 16.13
C ARG A 206 23.36 -11.78 17.35
N HIS A 207 24.67 -11.62 17.16
CA HIS A 207 25.64 -11.53 18.26
C HIS A 207 25.77 -10.08 18.77
N ARG A 208 26.29 -9.88 19.99
CA ARG A 208 26.29 -8.56 20.66
C ARG A 208 26.94 -7.45 19.81
N ASN A 209 28.00 -7.77 19.08
CA ASN A 209 28.81 -6.82 18.32
C ASN A 209 28.30 -6.57 16.88
N GLU A 210 27.26 -7.29 16.44
CA GLU A 210 26.71 -7.13 15.10
C GLU A 210 25.67 -6.01 15.06
N MET A 211 25.69 -5.21 13.99
CA MET A 211 24.67 -4.19 13.74
C MET A 211 23.29 -4.85 13.63
N ARG A 212 22.24 -4.18 14.16
CA ARG A 212 20.86 -4.70 14.14
C ARG A 212 20.37 -5.10 12.75
N ARG A 213 20.85 -4.43 11.70
CA ARG A 213 20.46 -4.65 10.29
C ARG A 213 21.12 -5.85 9.61
N MET A 214 22.11 -6.49 10.24
CA MET A 214 22.89 -7.57 9.61
C MET A 214 22.13 -8.89 9.52
N LYS A 215 21.32 -9.24 10.54
CA LYS A 215 20.55 -10.48 10.54
C LYS A 215 19.05 -10.20 10.63
N PRO A 216 18.23 -10.76 9.72
CA PRO A 216 16.79 -10.61 9.78
C PRO A 216 16.23 -11.30 11.03
N ARG A 217 15.18 -10.72 11.61
CA ARG A 217 14.50 -11.27 12.79
C ARG A 217 13.15 -11.85 12.39
N GLY A 218 12.65 -12.82 13.16
CA GLY A 218 11.31 -13.34 12.99
C GLY A 218 11.11 -14.23 11.76
N VAL A 219 12.18 -14.62 11.05
CA VAL A 219 12.06 -15.32 9.75
C VAL A 219 11.40 -16.69 9.93
N VAL A 220 11.95 -17.52 10.81
CA VAL A 220 11.42 -18.88 11.06
C VAL A 220 10.04 -18.81 11.72
N GLN A 221 9.78 -17.78 12.52
CA GLN A 221 8.48 -17.56 13.17
C GLN A 221 7.40 -17.20 12.15
N ARG A 222 7.67 -16.27 11.22
CA ARG A 222 6.72 -15.93 10.14
C ARG A 222 6.46 -17.13 9.23
N ASN A 223 7.51 -17.88 8.89
CA ASN A 223 7.37 -19.10 8.08
C ASN A 223 6.56 -20.17 8.80
N LEU A 224 6.74 -20.36 10.11
CA LEU A 224 5.90 -21.28 10.89
C LEU A 224 4.43 -20.83 10.93
N GLY A 225 4.17 -19.52 11.02
CA GLY A 225 2.81 -18.98 10.92
C GLY A 225 2.16 -19.30 9.56
N VAL A 226 2.90 -19.14 8.45
CA VAL A 226 2.42 -19.51 7.11
C VAL A 226 2.23 -21.02 6.97
N GLN A 227 3.14 -21.82 7.54
CA GLN A 227 3.01 -23.27 7.55
C GLN A 227 1.75 -23.72 8.29
N TRP A 228 1.49 -23.16 9.48
CA TRP A 228 0.26 -23.45 10.21
C TRP A 228 -0.99 -23.12 9.39
N LEU A 229 -1.00 -22.00 8.67
CA LEU A 229 -2.11 -21.66 7.76
C LEU A 229 -2.30 -22.72 6.67
N ARG A 230 -1.23 -23.21 6.05
CA ARG A 230 -1.29 -24.26 5.02
C ARG A 230 -1.85 -25.58 5.56
N GLU A 231 -1.54 -25.90 6.81
CA GLU A 231 -1.93 -27.16 7.44
C GLU A 231 -3.34 -27.12 8.05
N ASN A 232 -3.84 -25.94 8.44
CA ASN A 232 -5.04 -25.83 9.28
C ASN A 232 -6.18 -25.03 8.64
N ILE A 233 -5.93 -24.27 7.59
CA ILE A 233 -6.94 -23.45 6.93
C ILE A 233 -7.21 -24.00 5.55
N ASP A 234 -8.48 -24.31 5.26
CA ASP A 234 -8.94 -24.61 3.91
C ASP A 234 -9.17 -23.29 3.15
N PRO A 235 -8.29 -22.93 2.19
CA PRO A 235 -8.42 -21.70 1.42
C PRO A 235 -9.57 -21.77 0.40
N HIS A 236 -10.15 -22.94 0.13
CA HIS A 236 -11.34 -23.05 -0.71
C HIS A 236 -12.59 -22.55 0.01
N ARG A 237 -12.67 -22.78 1.32
CA ARG A 237 -13.81 -22.40 2.19
C ARG A 237 -13.59 -21.11 2.98
N THR A 238 -12.35 -20.66 3.08
CA THR A 238 -11.98 -19.45 3.83
C THR A 238 -11.49 -18.37 2.88
N SER A 239 -12.18 -17.22 2.83
CA SER A 239 -11.63 -16.02 2.21
C SER A 239 -10.85 -15.23 3.25
N GLY A 240 -9.73 -14.63 2.84
CA GLY A 240 -8.93 -13.87 3.78
C GLY A 240 -7.63 -13.36 3.23
N VAL A 241 -6.91 -12.66 4.10
CA VAL A 241 -5.60 -12.07 3.84
C VAL A 241 -4.66 -12.37 4.98
N ILE A 242 -3.38 -12.49 4.66
CA ILE A 242 -2.29 -12.74 5.59
C ILE A 242 -1.51 -11.44 5.73
N TYR A 243 -1.36 -10.98 6.97
CA TYR A 243 -0.60 -9.79 7.31
C TYR A 243 0.49 -10.11 8.33
N PHE A 244 1.70 -9.61 8.07
CA PHE A 244 2.85 -9.82 8.94
C PHE A 244 3.06 -8.59 9.82
N ALA A 245 2.61 -8.67 11.07
CA ALA A 245 2.61 -7.56 12.00
C ALA A 245 3.64 -7.80 13.11
N ASP A 246 4.80 -7.13 13.03
CA ASP A 246 5.80 -7.15 14.10
C ASP A 246 5.23 -6.50 15.38
N ASP A 247 5.66 -7.02 16.53
CA ASP A 247 5.07 -6.62 17.82
C ASP A 247 5.47 -5.23 18.31
N ASP A 248 6.46 -4.60 17.66
CA ASP A 248 6.98 -3.29 18.03
C ASP A 248 6.47 -2.11 17.16
N ASN A 249 5.63 -2.38 16.17
CA ASN A 249 5.04 -1.33 15.32
C ASN A 249 3.74 -0.77 15.94
N THR A 250 3.26 0.34 15.38
CA THR A 250 1.96 0.93 15.75
C THR A 250 1.00 0.81 14.57
N TYR A 251 -0.21 0.33 14.85
CA TYR A 251 -1.24 0.07 13.84
C TYR A 251 -2.50 0.87 14.15
N ASP A 252 -2.94 1.71 13.23
CA ASP A 252 -4.33 2.21 13.23
C ASP A 252 -5.23 1.05 12.79
N SER A 253 -6.28 0.75 13.56
CA SER A 253 -7.17 -0.39 13.30
C SER A 253 -7.82 -0.33 11.92
N LYS A 254 -7.93 0.85 11.30
CA LYS A 254 -8.46 1.02 9.93
C LYS A 254 -7.71 0.20 8.89
N ILE A 255 -6.40 -0.01 9.05
CA ILE A 255 -5.64 -0.76 8.04
C ILE A 255 -6.17 -2.18 7.86
N PHE A 256 -6.69 -2.79 8.93
CA PHE A 256 -7.21 -4.15 8.88
C PHE A 256 -8.52 -4.25 8.11
N ASP A 257 -9.32 -3.19 8.04
CA ASP A 257 -10.52 -3.15 7.22
C ASP A 257 -10.20 -2.90 5.75
N GLU A 258 -9.20 -2.05 5.47
CA GLU A 258 -8.74 -1.75 4.11
C GLU A 258 -8.10 -2.99 3.45
N MET A 259 -7.27 -3.75 4.19
CA MET A 259 -6.52 -4.88 3.62
C MET A 259 -7.38 -6.11 3.28
N ARG A 260 -8.57 -6.29 3.87
CA ARG A 260 -9.38 -7.52 3.71
C ARG A 260 -9.70 -7.89 2.28
N TRP A 261 -9.79 -6.88 1.42
CA TRP A 261 -10.29 -7.00 0.05
C TRP A 261 -9.19 -7.21 -0.98
N ILE A 262 -7.94 -7.36 -0.54
CA ILE A 262 -6.79 -7.65 -1.41
C ILE A 262 -7.04 -8.94 -2.17
N ARG A 263 -6.89 -8.88 -3.51
CA ARG A 263 -7.08 -10.05 -4.39
C ARG A 263 -5.80 -10.82 -4.63
N GLY A 264 -4.65 -10.15 -4.53
CA GLY A 264 -3.33 -10.71 -4.72
C GLY A 264 -2.35 -10.21 -3.65
N VAL A 265 -1.68 -9.09 -3.90
CA VAL A 265 -0.72 -8.48 -2.94
C VAL A 265 -1.01 -7.00 -2.83
N GLY A 266 -1.53 -6.59 -1.68
CA GLY A 266 -1.83 -5.20 -1.39
C GLY A 266 -0.65 -4.51 -0.73
N VAL A 267 -0.47 -3.23 -1.05
CA VAL A 267 0.61 -2.40 -0.51
C VAL A 267 0.13 -1.01 -0.09
N TRP A 268 0.81 -0.43 0.89
CA TRP A 268 0.53 0.91 1.42
C TRP A 268 1.77 1.59 2.01
N PRO A 269 1.73 2.92 2.23
CA PRO A 269 2.80 3.65 2.92
C PRO A 269 2.94 3.29 4.40
N VAL A 270 4.19 3.25 4.88
CA VAL A 270 4.53 3.05 6.29
C VAL A 270 5.42 4.19 6.77
N ALA A 271 5.12 4.75 7.94
CA ALA A 271 5.95 5.79 8.55
C ALA A 271 7.21 5.24 9.21
N PHE A 272 8.25 6.08 9.29
CA PHE A 272 9.51 5.84 10.01
C PHE A 272 10.32 4.62 9.51
N THR A 273 10.17 4.29 8.23
CA THR A 273 10.96 3.24 7.56
C THR A 273 11.63 3.79 6.29
N GLY A 274 12.52 3.01 5.69
CA GLY A 274 13.23 3.38 4.45
C GLY A 274 14.13 4.63 4.55
N ALA A 275 14.57 5.00 5.77
CA ALA A 275 15.32 6.23 6.07
C ALA A 275 14.61 7.52 5.62
N ALA A 276 13.27 7.53 5.72
CA ALA A 276 12.41 8.66 5.38
C ALA A 276 11.28 8.80 6.40
N ARG A 277 10.57 9.94 6.38
CA ARG A 277 9.39 10.15 7.24
C ARG A 277 8.33 9.07 7.00
N TRP A 278 8.19 8.66 5.74
CA TRP A 278 7.45 7.49 5.32
C TRP A 278 8.19 6.84 4.15
N ALA A 279 7.95 5.56 3.91
CA ALA A 279 8.37 4.87 2.71
C ALA A 279 7.25 3.92 2.25
N GLY A 280 7.20 3.62 0.96
CA GLY A 280 6.13 2.80 0.39
C GLY A 280 5.87 3.04 -1.08
N PRO A 281 4.75 2.54 -1.61
CA PRO A 281 4.39 2.64 -3.02
C PRO A 281 4.03 4.08 -3.41
N LEU A 282 4.43 4.48 -4.61
CA LEU A 282 3.91 5.64 -5.32
C LEU A 282 2.81 5.17 -6.25
N CYS A 283 1.62 5.75 -6.15
CA CYS A 283 0.44 5.25 -6.83
C CYS A 283 -0.17 6.33 -7.73
N LYS A 284 -0.52 5.94 -8.96
CA LYS A 284 -1.18 6.79 -9.95
C LYS A 284 -2.27 5.98 -10.63
N ASN A 285 -3.48 6.52 -10.72
CA ASN A 285 -4.63 5.89 -11.39
C ASN A 285 -4.88 4.45 -10.90
N GLY A 286 -4.83 4.23 -9.59
CA GLY A 286 -5.07 2.91 -8.98
C GLY A 286 -3.97 1.87 -9.22
N LYS A 287 -2.78 2.28 -9.71
CA LYS A 287 -1.63 1.39 -9.95
C LYS A 287 -0.39 1.87 -9.23
N VAL A 288 0.45 0.93 -8.81
CA VAL A 288 1.80 1.22 -8.30
C VAL A 288 2.71 1.56 -9.47
N VAL A 289 3.31 2.74 -9.46
CA VAL A 289 4.22 3.24 -10.52
C VAL A 289 5.67 3.37 -10.06
N GLY A 290 5.92 3.13 -8.77
CA GLY A 290 7.25 3.20 -8.18
C GLY A 290 7.19 3.18 -6.66
N PHE A 291 8.27 3.60 -6.02
CA PHE A 291 8.39 3.61 -4.57
C PHE A 291 9.09 4.86 -4.07
N HIS A 292 8.61 5.38 -2.94
CA HIS A 292 9.27 6.41 -2.17
C HIS A 292 10.08 5.76 -1.05
N ALA A 293 11.41 5.93 -1.08
CA ALA A 293 12.33 5.54 -0.01
C ALA A 293 13.68 6.23 -0.24
N LYS A 294 14.42 6.52 0.83
CA LYS A 294 15.82 6.97 0.74
C LYS A 294 16.77 5.78 0.70
N TRP A 295 16.55 4.79 1.57
CA TRP A 295 17.38 3.59 1.67
C TRP A 295 16.70 2.38 1.02
N GLY A 296 17.52 1.45 0.51
CA GLY A 296 17.02 0.15 0.05
C GLY A 296 16.33 0.17 -1.32
N ARG A 297 16.57 1.19 -2.16
CA ARG A 297 16.01 1.29 -3.52
C ARG A 297 16.54 0.24 -4.51
N PHE A 298 17.67 -0.41 -4.18
CA PHE A 298 18.22 -1.53 -4.95
C PHE A 298 17.38 -2.82 -4.80
N ARG A 299 16.43 -2.85 -3.87
CA ARG A 299 15.59 -4.02 -3.59
C ARG A 299 14.48 -4.09 -4.64
N PRO A 300 14.12 -5.30 -5.12
CA PRO A 300 12.97 -5.47 -6.02
C PRO A 300 11.69 -4.86 -5.45
N PHE A 301 11.48 -5.03 -4.14
CA PHE A 301 10.38 -4.43 -3.39
C PHE A 301 10.95 -3.60 -2.25
N PRO A 302 11.19 -2.30 -2.44
CA PRO A 302 11.85 -1.43 -1.44
C PRO A 302 10.88 -0.96 -0.35
N ILE A 303 10.08 -1.87 0.18
CA ILE A 303 9.08 -1.63 1.23
C ILE A 303 9.48 -2.32 2.54
N ASP A 304 8.69 -2.07 3.57
CA ASP A 304 8.82 -2.65 4.91
C ASP A 304 7.92 -3.88 5.07
N MET A 305 8.20 -4.75 6.05
CA MET A 305 7.34 -5.89 6.37
C MET A 305 5.88 -5.47 6.62
N ALA A 306 5.70 -4.33 7.31
CA ALA A 306 4.38 -3.82 7.68
C ALA A 306 3.66 -3.08 6.53
N ALA A 307 4.24 -3.06 5.32
CA ALA A 307 3.74 -2.30 4.18
C ALA A 307 2.93 -3.13 3.19
N PHE A 308 2.71 -4.42 3.45
CA PHE A 308 1.99 -5.30 2.56
C PHE A 308 1.19 -6.39 3.26
N ALA A 309 0.15 -6.88 2.59
CA ALA A 309 -0.57 -8.11 2.94
C ALA A 309 -0.80 -8.94 1.68
N VAL A 310 -0.97 -10.25 1.86
CA VAL A 310 -1.08 -11.22 0.78
C VAL A 310 -2.43 -11.92 0.88
N ASN A 311 -3.11 -12.08 -0.25
CA ASN A 311 -4.32 -12.88 -0.32
C ASN A 311 -4.04 -14.34 0.11
N LEU A 312 -4.90 -14.89 0.96
CA LEU A 312 -4.73 -16.24 1.53
C LEU A 312 -4.60 -17.31 0.45
N ARG A 313 -5.49 -17.33 -0.56
CA ARG A 313 -5.45 -18.32 -1.65
C ARG A 313 -4.16 -18.20 -2.45
N LYS A 314 -3.74 -16.97 -2.75
CA LYS A 314 -2.49 -16.74 -3.49
C LYS A 314 -1.29 -17.39 -2.82
N LEU A 315 -1.13 -17.23 -1.49
CA LEU A 315 0.04 -17.77 -0.79
C LEU A 315 -0.05 -19.28 -0.49
N LEU A 316 -1.27 -19.81 -0.33
CA LEU A 316 -1.49 -21.21 0.07
C LEU A 316 -1.66 -22.14 -1.13
N ILE A 317 -2.32 -21.68 -2.21
CA ILE A 317 -2.65 -22.50 -3.39
C ILE A 317 -1.71 -22.18 -4.54
N ASP A 318 -1.60 -20.92 -4.96
CA ASP A 318 -0.87 -20.56 -6.18
C ASP A 318 0.65 -20.68 -5.96
N PHE A 319 1.11 -20.37 -4.75
CA PHE A 319 2.52 -20.36 -4.37
C PHE A 319 2.79 -21.16 -3.07
N PRO A 320 2.49 -22.47 -3.03
CA PRO A 320 2.49 -23.28 -1.81
C PRO A 320 3.89 -23.45 -1.21
N ASN A 321 4.95 -23.23 -2.00
CA ASN A 321 6.33 -23.29 -1.55
C ASN A 321 6.91 -21.93 -1.14
N ALA A 322 6.18 -20.84 -1.35
CA ALA A 322 6.69 -19.51 -1.10
C ALA A 322 6.89 -19.27 0.41
N LYS A 323 8.06 -18.74 0.77
CA LYS A 323 8.45 -18.49 2.15
C LYS A 323 9.46 -17.36 2.23
N PHE A 324 9.60 -16.77 3.41
CA PHE A 324 10.71 -15.86 3.66
C PHE A 324 12.03 -16.63 3.67
N VAL A 325 13.03 -16.07 2.99
CA VAL A 325 14.39 -16.60 2.96
C VAL A 325 15.31 -15.58 3.60
N ALA A 326 16.08 -16.01 4.60
CA ALA A 326 17.10 -15.17 5.21
C ALA A 326 18.27 -15.02 4.22
N VAL A 327 18.27 -13.92 3.47
CA VAL A 327 19.37 -13.55 2.57
C VAL A 327 20.41 -12.76 3.37
N GLU A 328 21.69 -12.99 3.11
CA GLU A 328 22.79 -12.28 3.78
C GLU A 328 22.74 -10.76 3.55
N LYS A 329 22.24 -10.35 2.38
CA LYS A 329 22.11 -8.93 2.03
C LYS A 329 21.03 -8.25 2.89
N PRO A 330 21.37 -7.21 3.68
CA PRO A 330 20.42 -6.52 4.55
C PRO A 330 19.19 -5.98 3.83
N GLY A 331 18.02 -6.15 4.47
CA GLY A 331 16.73 -5.62 4.01
C GLY A 331 16.10 -6.36 2.83
N MET A 332 16.64 -7.50 2.41
CA MET A 332 16.08 -8.30 1.32
C MET A 332 14.95 -9.24 1.75
N LEU A 333 14.58 -9.26 3.04
CA LEU A 333 13.65 -10.25 3.58
C LEU A 333 12.26 -10.15 2.92
N GLU A 334 11.69 -8.95 2.83
CA GLU A 334 10.39 -8.71 2.19
C GLU A 334 10.44 -9.12 0.71
N SER A 335 11.49 -8.67 0.02
CA SER A 335 11.72 -9.02 -1.39
C SER A 335 11.90 -10.52 -1.60
N SER A 336 12.45 -11.25 -0.63
CA SER A 336 12.65 -12.70 -0.74
C SER A 336 11.32 -13.43 -0.92
N LEU A 337 10.26 -13.03 -0.22
CA LEU A 337 8.93 -13.58 -0.38
C LEU A 337 8.23 -12.99 -1.60
N LEU A 338 8.20 -11.66 -1.71
CA LEU A 338 7.39 -10.97 -2.72
C LEU A 338 7.81 -11.32 -4.15
N SER A 339 9.11 -11.50 -4.40
CA SER A 339 9.62 -11.88 -5.73
C SER A 339 9.20 -13.29 -6.16
N GLN A 340 8.77 -14.15 -5.23
CA GLN A 340 8.25 -15.48 -5.56
C GLN A 340 6.79 -15.43 -5.99
N ILE A 341 6.01 -14.43 -5.54
CA ILE A 341 4.55 -14.44 -5.66
C ILE A 341 3.97 -13.33 -6.52
N THR A 342 4.72 -12.25 -6.78
CA THR A 342 4.19 -11.08 -7.48
C THR A 342 5.27 -10.30 -8.22
N LYS A 343 4.83 -9.32 -9.02
CA LYS A 343 5.65 -8.28 -9.65
C LYS A 343 5.11 -6.90 -9.26
N VAL A 344 5.90 -5.84 -9.47
CA VAL A 344 5.52 -4.47 -9.06
C VAL A 344 4.23 -4.01 -9.73
N GLU A 345 4.06 -4.32 -11.01
CA GLU A 345 2.88 -3.99 -11.82
C GLU A 345 1.60 -4.74 -11.40
N GLN A 346 1.74 -5.80 -10.61
CA GLN A 346 0.65 -6.61 -10.07
C GLN A 346 0.24 -6.18 -8.65
N LEU A 347 0.98 -5.27 -8.03
CA LEU A 347 0.66 -4.78 -6.68
C LEU A 347 -0.61 -3.94 -6.69
N GLU A 348 -1.41 -4.10 -5.64
CA GLU A 348 -2.67 -3.40 -5.43
C GLU A 348 -2.49 -2.28 -4.40
N PRO A 349 -2.73 -1.01 -4.75
CA PRO A 349 -2.85 0.07 -3.78
C PRO A 349 -4.02 -0.19 -2.82
N VAL A 350 -3.75 -0.31 -1.51
CA VAL A 350 -4.81 -0.57 -0.51
C VAL A 350 -5.52 0.71 -0.11
N THR A 351 -4.82 1.84 -0.05
CA THR A 351 -5.45 3.14 0.20
C THR A 351 -5.56 3.94 -1.11
N PRO A 352 -6.60 4.78 -1.28
CA PRO A 352 -6.74 5.62 -2.47
C PRO A 352 -5.45 6.42 -2.75
N ASN A 353 -4.86 6.18 -3.93
CA ASN A 353 -3.59 6.77 -4.37
C ASN A 353 -2.41 6.62 -3.38
N CYS A 354 -2.43 5.61 -2.50
CA CYS A 354 -1.36 5.40 -1.52
C CYS A 354 -1.08 6.67 -0.68
N SER A 355 -2.14 7.41 -0.34
CA SER A 355 -2.06 8.75 0.24
C SER A 355 -2.12 8.78 1.77
N LYS A 356 -2.45 7.65 2.40
CA LYS A 356 -2.65 7.56 3.86
C LYS A 356 -1.65 6.60 4.50
N VAL A 357 -1.13 7.01 5.66
CA VAL A 357 -0.32 6.18 6.55
C VAL A 357 -1.20 5.72 7.70
N TYR A 358 -1.39 4.41 7.82
CA TYR A 358 -2.09 3.78 8.94
C TYR A 358 -1.17 2.89 9.79
N VAL A 359 0.11 2.82 9.43
CA VAL A 359 1.10 1.98 10.09
C VAL A 359 2.40 2.75 10.28
N TRP A 360 2.97 2.66 11.48
CA TRP A 360 4.24 3.29 11.84
C TRP A 360 5.22 2.22 12.30
N HIS A 361 6.41 2.19 11.69
CA HIS A 361 7.52 1.36 12.13
C HIS A 361 8.19 1.98 13.37
N THR A 362 7.44 2.05 14.48
CA THR A 362 7.96 2.48 15.77
C THR A 362 8.95 1.45 16.34
N ARG A 363 9.72 1.87 17.34
CA ARG A 363 10.63 1.00 18.09
C ARG A 363 10.66 1.47 19.52
N THR A 364 10.62 0.52 20.44
CA THR A 364 10.69 0.83 21.87
C THR A 364 12.13 0.78 22.34
N GLU A 365 12.51 1.78 23.12
CA GLU A 365 13.81 1.79 23.77
C GLU A 365 13.89 0.68 24.83
N THR A 366 15.09 0.14 25.03
CA THR A 366 15.28 -0.78 26.15
C THR A 366 15.25 0.04 27.44
N PRO A 367 14.47 -0.33 28.48
CA PRO A 367 14.28 0.48 29.69
C PRO A 367 15.50 0.42 30.62
N ARG A 368 16.72 0.64 30.10
CA ARG A 368 17.98 0.50 30.86
C ARG A 368 18.07 1.53 31.96
N ASP A 369 17.73 2.78 31.63
CA ASP A 369 17.86 3.91 32.54
C ASP A 369 16.73 3.90 33.58
N SER A 370 15.52 3.55 33.14
CA SER A 370 14.34 3.43 34.00
C SER A 370 14.47 2.34 35.08
N ILE A 371 15.33 1.34 34.88
CA ILE A 371 15.54 0.23 35.84
C ILE A 371 16.94 0.23 36.48
N LEU A 372 17.70 1.32 36.41
CA LEU A 372 19.05 1.42 37.03
C LEU A 372 19.01 1.10 38.53
N GLY A 373 17.94 1.50 39.20
CA GLY A 373 17.70 1.23 40.63
C GLY A 373 17.60 -0.25 40.97
N GLU A 374 17.24 -1.13 40.03
CA GLU A 374 17.06 -2.56 40.29
C GLU A 374 18.34 -3.22 40.78
N LYS A 375 19.50 -2.84 40.23
CA LYS A 375 20.79 -3.35 40.72
C LYS A 375 21.07 -2.94 42.17
N GLN A 376 20.63 -1.74 42.58
CA GLN A 376 20.81 -1.26 43.93
C GLN A 376 19.83 -1.94 44.90
N LEU A 377 18.58 -2.12 44.47
CA LEU A 377 17.56 -2.88 45.18
C LEU A 377 18.01 -4.32 45.47
N ILE A 378 18.55 -5.01 44.45
CA ILE A 378 19.16 -6.34 44.61
C ILE A 378 20.29 -6.32 45.64
N LYS A 379 21.22 -5.35 45.54
CA LYS A 379 22.34 -5.22 46.50
C LYS A 379 21.89 -4.95 47.93
N LYS A 380 20.76 -4.26 48.11
CA LYS A 380 20.15 -3.98 49.42
C LYS A 380 19.27 -5.11 49.95
N GLY A 381 19.18 -6.25 49.25
CA GLY A 381 18.33 -7.38 49.65
C GLY A 381 16.83 -7.15 49.44
N MET A 382 16.46 -6.14 48.64
CA MET A 382 15.07 -5.78 48.33
C MET A 382 14.80 -5.84 46.81
N PRO A 383 15.09 -6.96 46.10
CA PRO A 383 14.88 -7.05 44.66
C PRO A 383 13.40 -6.90 44.31
N SER A 384 13.10 -6.49 43.08
CA SER A 384 11.73 -6.56 42.57
C SER A 384 11.21 -8.01 42.65
N ASP A 385 9.98 -8.18 43.13
CA ASP A 385 9.36 -9.50 43.22
C ASP A 385 9.18 -10.10 41.83
N LYS A 386 9.83 -11.24 41.58
CA LYS A 386 9.77 -11.96 40.31
C LYS A 386 8.42 -12.60 40.03
N SER A 387 7.55 -12.70 41.04
CA SER A 387 6.16 -13.16 40.87
C SER A 387 5.28 -12.11 40.19
N ILE A 388 5.68 -10.83 40.25
CA ILE A 388 4.98 -9.72 39.59
C ILE A 388 5.41 -9.67 38.13
N GLU A 389 4.54 -10.18 37.25
CA GLU A 389 4.78 -10.21 35.81
C GLU A 389 4.71 -8.80 35.19
N THR A 390 5.81 -8.39 34.54
CA THR A 390 5.98 -7.08 33.87
C THR A 390 5.94 -7.16 32.35
#